data_AF-A0A059P9X4-F1
#
_entry.id   AF-A0A059P9X4-F1
#
_cell.length_a   1.000
_cell.length_b   1.000
_cell.length_c   1.000
_cell.angle_alpha   90.00
_cell.angle_beta   90.00
_cell.angle_gamma   90.00
#
_symmetry.space_group_name_H-M   'P 1'
#
loop_
_entity.id
_entity.type
_entity.pdbx_description
1 polymer ?
#
loop_
_entity_poly.entity_id
_entity_poly.type
_entity_poly.pdbx_seq_one_letter_code
_entity_poly.pdbx_strand_id
1 'polypeptide(L)'
;MATTLNLHLFPAQQFLQSKIQHNRRNPTSTFTKLNGSYRFSGIKCSVSNGKLPNSTEEDEEEEKKKRIRAELSARIASGEFTVEKSGFQSQLLDGLAKLGAPSEVLDVLSKWIGASEDYPKIPEAKGAISAIRSEAFFIPLYELYLTYGGVFRLTFGPKSFLIVSDPTVAKHILRDNSKAYSKGILAEILEFVMGKGLIPADGEIWRVRRRAIVPALHQKYVTAMISMFGQATDRLCAKLDAAASDAEDVEMESLFSRLTLDIIGKAVFNYDFDSLTNDTGIVEAVYTVLREAEDRSVSPIPFWEIPIWKDISPKLKKVNSALELINGTLDDLIAICKRMVDEEELQFHEEYMNETDPSILHFLLASGDD
;
A
#
# COMPACT_ATOMS: atom_id res chain seq x y z
N MET A 1 -51.67 -5.96 3.90
CA MET A 1 -51.54 -7.25 4.60
C MET A 1 -50.19 -7.24 5.28
N ALA A 2 -50.21 -7.01 6.60
CA ALA A 2 -49.04 -7.06 7.46
C ALA A 2 -48.80 -8.52 7.86
N THR A 3 -47.55 -8.98 7.79
CA THR A 3 -47.14 -10.26 8.38
C THR A 3 -45.92 -10.04 9.24
N THR A 4 -46.21 -9.85 10.52
CA THR A 4 -45.31 -9.85 11.67
C THR A 4 -44.90 -11.30 11.95
N LEU A 5 -43.60 -11.57 12.16
CA LEU A 5 -43.14 -12.81 12.78
C LEU A 5 -41.88 -12.57 13.64
N ASN A 6 -42.18 -12.35 14.92
CA ASN A 6 -41.54 -12.81 16.16
C ASN A 6 -40.01 -12.99 16.28
N LEU A 7 -39.47 -12.16 17.17
CA LEU A 7 -38.25 -12.31 17.96
C LEU A 7 -38.44 -13.27 19.16
N HIS A 8 -37.30 -13.75 19.68
CA HIS A 8 -37.04 -14.63 20.86
C HIS A 8 -36.87 -16.12 20.50
N LEU A 9 -35.81 -16.86 20.88
CA LEU A 9 -34.90 -16.84 22.04
C LEU A 9 -33.64 -17.72 21.77
N PHE A 10 -32.60 -17.56 22.61
CA PHE A 10 -31.49 -18.48 23.01
C PHE A 10 -30.04 -17.92 22.81
N PRO A 11 -29.09 -18.22 23.72
CA PRO A 11 -28.79 -17.38 24.88
C PRO A 11 -27.31 -16.93 24.96
N ALA A 12 -27.04 -16.04 25.92
CA ALA A 12 -25.72 -15.56 26.29
C ALA A 12 -24.77 -16.69 26.73
N GLN A 13 -23.56 -16.73 26.16
CA GLN A 13 -22.41 -17.42 26.74
C GLN A 13 -21.25 -16.45 26.95
N GLN A 14 -20.81 -16.47 28.21
CA GLN A 14 -19.76 -15.70 28.86
C GLN A 14 -18.43 -15.75 28.10
N PHE A 15 -17.90 -14.59 27.73
CA PHE A 15 -16.48 -14.45 27.41
C PHE A 15 -15.67 -14.40 28.71
N LEU A 16 -14.93 -15.47 28.97
CA LEU A 16 -13.91 -15.53 30.02
C LEU A 16 -12.82 -14.48 29.75
N GLN A 17 -12.72 -13.48 30.63
CA GLN A 17 -11.51 -12.70 30.81
C GLN A 17 -10.44 -13.58 31.46
N SER A 18 -9.46 -14.05 30.69
CA SER A 18 -8.20 -14.53 31.25
C SER A 18 -7.14 -13.43 31.16
N LYS A 19 -6.86 -12.80 32.31
CA LYS A 19 -5.68 -11.98 32.55
C LYS A 19 -4.42 -12.79 32.21
N ILE A 20 -3.68 -12.39 31.17
CA ILE A 20 -2.31 -12.87 30.96
C ILE A 20 -1.40 -12.06 31.88
N GLN A 21 -1.14 -12.61 33.07
CA GLN A 21 -0.02 -12.19 33.90
C GLN A 21 1.26 -12.78 33.33
N HIS A 22 2.23 -11.91 33.04
CA HIS A 22 3.62 -12.30 32.81
C HIS A 22 4.14 -13.10 34.01
N ASN A 23 4.54 -14.35 33.78
CA ASN A 23 5.41 -15.05 34.71
C ASN A 23 6.53 -15.76 33.95
N ARG A 24 7.72 -15.17 34.01
CA ARG A 24 8.99 -15.75 33.59
C ARG A 24 9.21 -17.05 34.38
N ARG A 25 9.27 -18.19 33.68
CA ARG A 25 9.85 -19.43 34.23
C ARG A 25 10.80 -20.05 33.21
N ASN A 26 12.08 -20.09 33.58
CA ASN A 26 13.11 -20.91 32.95
C ASN A 26 12.72 -22.39 32.99
N PRO A 27 13.02 -23.20 31.97
CA PRO A 27 12.96 -24.64 32.10
C PRO A 27 14.37 -25.23 32.19
N THR A 28 14.77 -25.59 33.42
CA THR A 28 15.62 -26.77 33.64
C THR A 28 14.71 -27.93 33.99
N SER A 29 14.49 -28.85 33.06
CA SER A 29 14.04 -30.20 33.40
C SER A 29 14.44 -31.20 32.33
N THR A 30 15.35 -32.08 32.74
CA THR A 30 15.78 -33.33 32.12
C THR A 30 14.61 -34.30 31.99
N PHE A 31 14.37 -34.87 30.80
CA PHE A 31 13.70 -36.17 30.66
C PHE A 31 14.23 -36.97 29.44
N THR A 32 14.73 -38.17 29.78
CA THR A 32 14.88 -39.45 29.05
C THR A 32 14.91 -39.50 27.52
N LYS A 33 16.04 -40.07 27.03
CA LYS A 33 16.26 -40.62 25.69
C LYS A 33 15.12 -41.55 25.21
N LEU A 34 14.59 -41.24 24.03
CA LEU A 34 14.04 -42.20 23.09
C LEU A 34 14.70 -41.94 21.72
N ASN A 35 15.22 -43.00 21.12
CA ASN A 35 16.01 -43.00 19.89
C ASN A 35 15.18 -42.54 18.68
N GLY A 36 15.68 -41.51 17.98
CA GLY A 36 15.18 -41.06 16.68
C GLY A 36 15.92 -39.80 16.25
N SER A 37 16.91 -39.93 15.38
CA SER A 37 17.70 -38.79 14.89
C SER A 37 16.90 -37.98 13.88
N TYR A 38 16.13 -37.02 14.35
CA TYR A 38 15.68 -35.89 13.54
C TYR A 38 16.55 -34.68 13.91
N ARG A 39 17.49 -34.32 13.03
CA ARG A 39 18.16 -33.01 13.11
C ARG A 39 17.11 -31.96 12.72
N PHE A 40 16.43 -31.39 13.71
CA PHE A 40 15.79 -30.09 13.52
C PHE A 40 16.90 -29.05 13.50
N SER A 41 17.29 -28.60 12.30
CA SER A 41 18.03 -27.35 12.16
C SER A 41 17.05 -26.23 12.48
N GLY A 42 17.26 -25.54 13.60
CA GLY A 42 16.44 -24.39 13.96
C GLY A 42 16.76 -23.25 13.01
N ILE A 43 15.81 -22.89 12.14
CA ILE A 43 15.90 -21.65 11.36
C ILE A 43 15.84 -20.49 12.36
N LYS A 44 16.95 -19.78 12.51
CA LYS A 44 17.03 -18.61 13.37
C LYS A 44 16.80 -17.38 12.51
N CYS A 45 15.57 -16.88 12.49
CA CYS A 45 15.29 -15.57 11.90
C CYS A 45 15.80 -14.49 12.86
N SER A 46 16.76 -13.70 12.40
CA SER A 46 17.16 -12.44 13.05
C SER A 46 16.85 -11.29 12.12
N VAL A 47 16.24 -10.23 12.64
CA VAL A 47 16.12 -8.94 11.94
C VAL A 47 17.50 -8.30 12.00
N SER A 48 18.38 -8.72 11.10
CA SER A 48 19.74 -8.20 11.01
C SER A 48 19.83 -7.33 9.78
N ASN A 49 20.00 -6.01 9.98
CA ASN A 49 20.52 -5.10 8.95
C ASN A 49 22.02 -5.40 8.66
N GLY A 50 22.40 -6.67 8.54
CA GLY A 50 23.77 -7.11 8.25
C GLY A 50 24.78 -6.91 9.38
N LYS A 51 24.37 -6.96 10.65
CA LYS A 51 25.30 -6.91 11.81
C LYS A 51 24.87 -7.88 12.91
N LEU A 52 25.87 -8.52 13.54
CA LEU A 52 25.66 -9.45 14.67
C LEU A 52 24.74 -8.81 15.74
N PRO A 53 23.85 -9.59 16.38
CA PRO A 53 22.93 -9.08 17.37
C PRO A 53 23.69 -8.74 18.65
N ASN A 54 24.13 -7.48 18.76
CA ASN A 54 24.37 -6.88 20.05
C ASN A 54 23.02 -6.36 20.53
N SER A 55 22.50 -6.93 21.62
CA SER A 55 21.24 -6.50 22.26
C SER A 55 21.19 -5.00 22.56
N THR A 56 22.36 -4.36 22.68
CA THR A 56 22.53 -2.92 22.85
C THR A 56 22.14 -2.09 21.62
N GLU A 57 22.32 -2.57 20.38
CA GLU A 57 22.00 -1.77 19.18
C GLU A 57 20.50 -1.75 18.88
N GLU A 58 19.78 -2.86 19.11
CA GLU A 58 18.31 -2.90 19.01
C GLU A 58 17.66 -2.03 20.09
N ASP A 59 18.17 -2.09 21.32
CA ASP A 59 17.73 -1.23 22.42
C ASP A 59 18.02 0.26 22.11
N GLU A 60 19.19 0.58 21.53
CA GLU A 60 19.55 1.93 21.10
C GLU A 60 18.68 2.45 19.95
N GLU A 61 18.33 1.62 18.97
CA GLU A 61 17.46 2.01 17.86
C GLU A 61 16.01 2.20 18.33
N GLU A 62 15.52 1.35 19.23
CA GLU A 62 14.20 1.49 19.83
C GLU A 62 14.13 2.70 20.76
N GLU A 63 15.18 2.98 21.53
CA GLU A 63 15.31 4.18 22.35
C GLU A 63 15.43 5.44 21.48
N LYS A 64 16.12 5.38 20.34
CA LYS A 64 16.18 6.46 19.35
C LYS A 64 14.81 6.72 18.74
N LYS A 65 14.05 5.69 18.35
CA LYS A 65 12.66 5.83 17.88
C LYS A 65 11.75 6.43 18.95
N LYS A 66 11.90 6.03 20.22
CA LYS A 66 11.17 6.61 21.36
C LYS A 66 11.53 8.07 21.59
N ARG A 67 12.82 8.44 21.50
CA ARG A 67 13.29 9.83 21.59
C ARG A 67 12.76 10.67 20.44
N ILE A 68 12.80 10.17 19.21
CA ILE A 68 12.24 10.86 18.04
C ILE A 68 10.74 11.05 18.18
N ARG A 69 9.98 10.01 18.61
CA ARG A 69 8.55 10.15 18.90
C ARG A 69 8.28 11.18 19.98
N ALA A 70 9.03 11.14 21.10
CA ALA A 70 8.87 12.10 22.18
C ALA A 70 9.22 13.53 21.74
N GLU A 71 10.23 13.70 20.90
CA GLU A 71 10.61 14.97 20.28
C GLU A 71 9.53 15.45 19.32
N LEU A 72 8.96 14.57 18.48
CA LEU A 72 7.87 14.88 17.58
C LEU A 72 6.61 15.27 18.36
N SER A 73 6.24 14.52 19.41
CA SER A 73 5.14 14.85 20.32
C SER A 73 5.38 16.17 21.05
N ALA A 74 6.61 16.46 21.47
CA ALA A 74 6.97 17.73 22.09
C ALA A 74 6.92 18.90 21.10
N ARG A 75 7.26 18.67 19.82
CA ARG A 75 7.16 19.65 18.72
C ARG A 75 5.72 19.91 18.28
N ILE A 76 4.87 18.88 18.32
CA ILE A 76 3.42 19.01 18.16
C ILE A 76 2.83 19.80 19.35
N ALA A 77 3.24 19.47 20.58
CA ALA A 77 2.78 20.15 21.79
C ALA A 77 3.29 21.59 21.93
N SER A 78 4.47 21.92 21.37
CA SER A 78 5.07 23.25 21.41
C SER A 78 4.42 24.24 20.43
N GLY A 79 3.49 23.79 19.58
CA GLY A 79 2.76 24.64 18.65
C GLY A 79 3.47 24.85 17.30
N GLU A 80 4.49 24.05 16.97
CA GLU A 80 5.09 24.04 15.63
C GLU A 80 4.06 23.60 14.56
N PHE A 81 3.06 22.81 14.97
CA PHE A 81 1.80 22.63 14.25
C PHE A 81 0.74 23.54 14.89
N THR A 82 0.53 24.71 14.30
CA THR A 82 -0.31 25.76 14.88
C THR A 82 -1.76 25.32 15.03
N VAL A 83 -2.21 25.31 16.28
CA VAL A 83 -3.62 25.25 16.65
C VAL A 83 -4.20 26.66 16.46
N GLU A 84 -4.84 26.94 15.32
CA GLU A 84 -5.83 28.02 15.29
C GLU A 84 -7.10 27.54 16.02
N LYS A 85 -7.07 27.55 17.35
CA LYS A 85 -8.31 27.59 18.14
C LYS A 85 -8.86 29.00 18.03
N SER A 86 -9.79 29.19 17.09
CA SER A 86 -10.97 30.09 17.15
C SER A 86 -10.92 31.35 18.05
N GLY A 87 -9.80 32.07 18.12
CA GLY A 87 -9.65 33.28 18.93
C GLY A 87 -9.49 34.57 18.13
N PHE A 88 -9.08 34.49 16.86
CA PHE A 88 -8.76 35.69 16.07
C PHE A 88 -10.02 36.51 15.75
N GLN A 89 -11.14 35.86 15.41
CA GLN A 89 -12.39 36.55 15.06
C GLN A 89 -13.05 37.22 16.28
N SER A 90 -13.03 36.57 17.44
CA SER A 90 -13.52 37.16 18.70
C SER A 90 -12.64 38.32 19.17
N GLN A 91 -11.32 38.24 18.99
CA GLN A 91 -10.38 39.32 19.33
C GLN A 91 -10.54 40.54 18.42
N LEU A 92 -10.88 40.33 17.14
CA LEU A 92 -11.09 41.41 16.17
C LEU A 92 -12.40 42.18 16.48
N LEU A 93 -13.47 41.45 16.82
CA LEU A 93 -14.73 42.05 17.27
C LEU A 93 -14.57 42.79 18.60
N ASP A 94 -13.85 42.22 19.58
CA ASP A 94 -13.51 42.91 20.83
C ASP A 94 -12.62 44.15 20.62
N GLY A 95 -11.70 44.09 19.66
CA GLY A 95 -10.84 45.21 19.27
C GLY A 95 -11.62 46.36 18.65
N LEU A 96 -12.57 46.06 17.76
CA LEU A 96 -13.45 47.05 17.13
C LEU A 96 -14.45 47.66 18.12
N ALA A 97 -14.95 46.87 19.07
CA ALA A 97 -15.78 47.37 20.17
C ALA A 97 -15.00 48.33 21.09
N LYS A 98 -13.74 48.03 21.40
CA LYS A 98 -12.84 48.91 22.18
C LYS A 98 -12.45 50.19 21.43
N LEU A 99 -12.50 50.18 20.10
CA LEU A 99 -12.26 51.36 19.25
C LEU A 99 -13.52 52.22 19.02
N GLY A 100 -14.66 51.88 19.64
CA GLY A 100 -15.87 52.68 19.58
C GLY A 100 -16.66 52.55 18.28
N ALA A 101 -16.55 51.41 17.58
CA ALA A 101 -17.35 51.15 16.39
C ALA A 101 -18.86 51.16 16.72
N PRO A 102 -19.71 51.77 15.86
CA PRO A 102 -21.16 51.79 16.05
C PRO A 102 -21.76 50.37 16.13
N SER A 103 -22.75 50.15 17.00
CA SER A 103 -23.37 48.84 17.23
C SER A 103 -23.95 48.21 15.95
N GLU A 104 -24.42 49.03 15.01
CA GLU A 104 -24.94 48.59 13.72
C GLU A 104 -23.85 47.98 12.82
N VAL A 105 -22.62 48.50 12.88
CA VAL A 105 -21.47 47.97 12.13
C VAL A 105 -20.99 46.65 12.73
N LEU A 106 -20.99 46.56 14.06
CA LEU A 106 -20.68 45.32 14.77
C LEU A 106 -21.72 44.22 14.49
N ASP A 107 -23.00 44.58 14.38
CA ASP A 107 -24.08 43.64 14.02
C ASP A 107 -24.02 43.18 12.57
N VAL A 108 -23.63 44.06 11.65
CA VAL A 108 -23.41 43.68 10.25
C VAL A 108 -22.18 42.80 10.11
N LEU A 109 -21.09 43.10 10.82
CA LEU A 109 -19.89 42.26 10.86
C LEU A 109 -20.17 40.92 11.53
N SER A 110 -20.93 40.87 12.62
CA SER A 110 -21.28 39.63 13.30
C SER A 110 -22.19 38.75 12.43
N LYS A 111 -23.14 39.34 11.69
CA LYS A 111 -23.91 38.63 10.66
C LYS A 111 -23.07 38.18 9.49
N TRP A 112 -22.09 38.97 9.04
CA TRP A 112 -21.21 38.61 7.94
C TRP A 112 -20.24 37.48 8.32
N ILE A 113 -19.71 37.53 9.55
CA ILE A 113 -18.85 36.48 10.15
C ILE A 113 -19.67 35.24 10.50
N GLY A 114 -20.91 35.39 10.97
CA GLY A 114 -21.84 34.30 11.27
C GLY A 114 -22.55 33.72 10.04
N ALA A 115 -22.46 34.37 8.87
CA ALA A 115 -23.00 33.88 7.61
C ALA A 115 -22.02 32.98 6.82
N SER A 116 -20.77 32.84 7.27
CA SER A 116 -19.91 31.76 6.77
C SER A 116 -20.25 30.47 7.52
N GLU A 117 -21.20 29.73 6.95
CA GLU A 117 -21.71 28.40 7.30
C GLU A 117 -21.01 27.65 8.46
N ASP A 118 -21.82 27.21 9.43
CA ASP A 118 -21.56 26.26 10.53
C ASP A 118 -21.14 24.86 10.04
N TYR A 119 -20.16 24.76 9.15
CA TYR A 119 -19.46 23.49 8.94
C TYR A 119 -18.41 23.33 10.04
N PRO A 120 -18.33 22.17 10.71
CA PRO A 120 -17.24 21.89 11.62
C PRO A 120 -15.92 22.06 10.87
N LYS A 121 -15.15 23.09 11.24
CA LYS A 121 -13.83 23.35 10.63
C LYS A 121 -12.94 22.15 10.89
N ILE A 122 -12.52 21.49 9.82
CA ILE A 122 -11.60 20.35 9.88
C ILE A 122 -10.31 20.83 10.56
N PRO A 123 -9.82 20.15 11.61
CA PRO A 123 -8.55 20.50 12.25
C PRO A 123 -7.41 20.54 11.23
N GLU A 124 -6.55 21.55 11.32
CA GLU A 124 -5.43 21.72 10.39
C GLU A 124 -4.09 21.53 11.11
N ALA A 125 -3.25 20.64 10.57
CA ALA A 125 -1.85 20.47 10.93
C ALA A 125 -0.99 21.12 9.83
N LYS A 126 -0.28 22.20 10.18
CA LYS A 126 0.70 22.85 9.29
C LYS A 126 2.10 22.42 9.69
N GLY A 127 2.89 21.91 8.76
CA GLY A 127 4.24 21.44 9.05
C GLY A 127 5.20 21.58 7.87
N ALA A 128 6.50 21.58 8.15
CA ALA A 128 7.54 21.56 7.14
C ALA A 128 7.73 20.14 6.58
N ILE A 129 7.83 20.02 5.24
CA ILE A 129 8.07 18.75 4.51
C ILE A 129 9.32 18.01 5.07
N SER A 130 10.31 18.77 5.57
CA SER A 130 11.54 18.24 6.14
C SER A 130 11.33 17.33 7.35
N ALA A 131 10.23 17.48 8.09
CA ALA A 131 9.92 16.63 9.25
C ALA A 131 9.49 15.19 8.88
N ILE A 132 9.16 14.95 7.60
CA ILE A 132 8.62 13.66 7.11
C ILE A 132 9.64 12.94 6.21
N ARG A 133 10.74 13.61 5.81
CA ARG A 133 11.62 13.14 4.72
C ARG A 133 12.48 11.92 5.06
N SER A 134 12.77 11.68 6.34
CA SER A 134 13.73 10.65 6.78
C SER A 134 13.09 9.41 7.37
N GLU A 135 11.76 9.38 7.53
CA GLU A 135 11.02 8.26 8.10
C GLU A 135 9.88 7.86 7.17
N ALA A 136 9.35 6.65 7.37
CA ALA A 136 8.16 6.23 6.65
C ALA A 136 7.00 7.18 6.95
N PHE A 137 6.38 7.72 5.90
CA PHE A 137 5.43 8.83 5.99
C PHE A 137 4.25 8.58 6.95
N PHE A 138 3.88 7.32 7.18
CA PHE A 138 2.77 6.93 8.05
C PHE A 138 3.06 7.11 9.55
N ILE A 139 4.34 7.18 9.97
CA ILE A 139 4.70 7.34 11.38
C ILE A 139 4.27 8.72 11.91
N PRO A 140 4.64 9.86 11.29
CA PRO A 140 4.11 11.16 11.69
C PRO A 140 2.59 11.25 11.58
N LEU A 141 1.97 10.63 10.57
CA LEU A 141 0.52 10.65 10.41
C LEU A 141 -0.22 9.98 11.58
N TYR A 142 0.36 8.95 12.19
CA TYR A 142 -0.21 8.30 13.35
C TYR A 142 -0.23 9.22 14.59
N GLU A 143 0.87 9.95 14.85
CA GLU A 143 0.93 10.90 15.96
C GLU A 143 -0.03 12.09 15.75
N LEU A 144 -0.15 12.56 14.51
CA LEU A 144 -1.12 13.57 14.13
C LEU A 144 -2.55 13.05 14.29
N TYR A 145 -2.83 11.81 13.93
CA TYR A 145 -4.13 11.17 14.19
C TYR A 145 -4.49 11.15 15.68
N LEU A 146 -3.55 10.80 16.56
CA LEU A 146 -3.79 10.80 18.01
C LEU A 146 -4.12 12.20 18.55
N THR A 147 -3.62 13.27 17.91
CA THR A 147 -3.79 14.66 18.35
C THR A 147 -5.02 15.34 17.73
N TYR A 148 -5.20 15.19 16.41
CA TYR A 148 -6.19 15.90 15.61
C TYR A 148 -7.45 15.06 15.32
N GLY A 149 -7.43 13.77 15.67
CA GLY A 149 -8.55 12.85 15.51
C GLY A 149 -8.62 12.18 14.13
N GLY A 150 -9.76 11.55 13.86
CA GLY A 150 -9.94 10.68 12.69
C GLY A 150 -10.01 11.38 11.32
N VAL A 151 -10.15 12.71 11.27
CA VAL A 151 -10.10 13.49 10.03
C VAL A 151 -9.42 14.83 10.30
N PHE A 152 -8.32 15.10 9.59
CA PHE A 152 -7.61 16.38 9.68
C PHE A 152 -6.97 16.77 8.36
N ARG A 153 -6.71 18.07 8.19
CA ARG A 153 -6.02 18.62 7.03
C ARG A 153 -4.53 18.74 7.33
N LEU A 154 -3.70 18.12 6.50
CA LEU A 154 -2.25 18.31 6.52
C LEU A 154 -1.85 19.26 5.39
N THR A 155 -1.29 20.41 5.73
CA THR A 155 -0.85 21.42 4.76
C THR A 155 0.67 21.50 4.76
N PHE A 156 1.28 21.31 3.58
CA PHE A 156 2.72 21.46 3.38
C PHE A 156 3.03 22.28 2.12
N GLY A 157 3.59 23.47 2.31
CA GLY A 157 3.84 24.41 1.21
C GLY A 157 2.55 24.71 0.42
N PRO A 158 2.55 24.54 -0.92
CA PRO A 158 1.36 24.80 -1.74
C PRO A 158 0.35 23.64 -1.78
N LYS A 159 0.68 22.47 -1.22
CA LYS A 159 -0.19 21.28 -1.26
C LYS A 159 -0.89 21.07 0.08
N SER A 160 -2.14 20.60 0.04
CA SER A 160 -2.88 20.18 1.24
C SER A 160 -3.57 18.84 1.01
N PHE A 161 -3.57 17.99 2.04
CA PHE A 161 -4.14 16.65 2.02
C PHE A 161 -5.14 16.50 3.16
N LEU A 162 -6.26 15.85 2.90
CA LEU A 162 -7.15 15.39 3.97
C LEU A 162 -6.72 14.00 4.39
N ILE A 163 -6.30 13.87 5.64
CA ILE A 163 -5.91 12.59 6.24
C ILE A 163 -7.15 12.01 6.90
N VAL A 164 -7.49 10.77 6.52
CA VAL A 164 -8.66 10.05 7.01
C VAL A 164 -8.20 8.78 7.73
N SER A 165 -8.50 8.72 9.01
CA SER A 165 -8.25 7.59 9.90
C SER A 165 -9.54 7.12 10.60
N ASP A 166 -10.67 7.76 10.34
CA ASP A 166 -12.00 7.34 10.80
C ASP A 166 -12.59 6.25 9.87
N PRO A 167 -13.04 5.10 10.40
CA PRO A 167 -13.56 3.99 9.58
C PRO A 167 -14.89 4.31 8.91
N THR A 168 -15.73 5.17 9.49
CA THR A 168 -17.01 5.59 8.91
C THR A 168 -16.76 6.47 7.68
N VAL A 169 -15.82 7.41 7.80
CA VAL A 169 -15.43 8.28 6.69
C VAL A 169 -14.69 7.48 5.61
N ALA A 170 -13.80 6.56 5.99
CA ALA A 170 -13.14 5.67 5.04
C ALA A 170 -14.15 4.80 4.27
N LYS A 171 -15.18 4.26 4.94
CA LYS A 171 -16.28 3.53 4.28
C LYS A 171 -17.07 4.44 3.34
N HIS A 172 -17.34 5.69 3.72
CA HIS A 172 -18.01 6.65 2.85
C HIS A 172 -17.23 6.87 1.55
N ILE A 173 -15.92 7.09 1.66
CA ILE A 173 -15.03 7.35 0.52
C ILE A 173 -14.86 6.11 -0.36
N LEU A 174 -14.61 4.94 0.23
CA LEU A 174 -14.23 3.74 -0.51
C LEU A 174 -15.44 2.91 -0.99
N ARG A 175 -16.63 3.08 -0.39
CA ARG A 175 -17.81 2.25 -0.68
C ARG A 175 -19.07 3.06 -0.92
N ASP A 176 -19.54 3.82 0.06
CA ASP A 176 -20.91 4.35 0.03
C ASP A 176 -21.09 5.48 -1.01
N ASN A 177 -20.05 6.30 -1.22
CA ASN A 177 -20.03 7.40 -2.18
C ASN A 177 -18.75 7.38 -3.05
N SER A 178 -18.25 6.18 -3.39
CA SER A 178 -17.00 6.03 -4.14
C SER A 178 -16.97 6.73 -5.50
N LYS A 179 -18.14 6.94 -6.13
CA LYS A 179 -18.26 7.65 -7.40
C LYS A 179 -17.86 9.13 -7.33
N ALA A 180 -17.86 9.72 -6.13
CA ALA A 180 -17.46 11.12 -5.93
C ALA A 180 -15.94 11.30 -5.78
N TYR A 181 -15.17 10.21 -5.71
CA TYR A 181 -13.73 10.22 -5.48
C TYR A 181 -13.01 9.54 -6.65
N SER A 182 -11.97 10.20 -7.16
CA SER A 182 -11.07 9.65 -8.18
C SER A 182 -9.78 9.11 -7.55
N LYS A 183 -8.94 8.44 -8.34
CA LYS A 183 -7.61 8.03 -7.89
C LYS A 183 -6.62 9.19 -7.73
N GLY A 184 -6.91 10.34 -8.34
CA GLY A 184 -6.16 11.60 -8.18
C GLY A 184 -4.67 11.44 -8.44
N ILE A 185 -3.84 11.94 -7.53
CA ILE A 185 -2.37 11.95 -7.62
C ILE A 185 -1.79 10.55 -7.88
N LEU A 186 -2.43 9.48 -7.38
CA LEU A 186 -1.97 8.12 -7.64
C LEU A 186 -2.04 7.74 -9.13
N ALA A 187 -3.08 8.18 -9.84
CA ALA A 187 -3.21 7.94 -11.27
C ALA A 187 -2.12 8.69 -12.06
N GLU A 188 -1.86 9.95 -11.71
CA GLU A 188 -0.81 10.77 -12.33
C GLU A 188 0.58 10.14 -12.16
N ILE A 189 0.88 9.60 -10.97
CA ILE A 189 2.15 8.93 -10.69
C ILE A 189 2.29 7.64 -11.50
N LEU A 190 1.22 6.86 -11.65
CA LEU A 190 1.26 5.53 -12.28
C LEU A 190 1.07 5.57 -13.81
N GLU A 191 0.63 6.69 -14.38
CA GLU A 191 0.30 6.81 -15.80
C GLU A 191 1.48 6.43 -16.72
N PHE A 192 2.72 6.75 -16.35
CA PHE A 192 3.88 6.44 -17.20
C PHE A 192 4.20 4.95 -17.31
N VAL A 193 3.79 4.13 -16.33
CA VAL A 193 4.02 2.67 -16.31
C VAL A 193 2.81 1.92 -16.80
N MET A 194 1.65 2.27 -16.25
CA MET A 194 0.43 1.50 -16.42
C MET A 194 -0.49 2.10 -17.49
N GLY A 195 -0.19 3.30 -18.01
CA GLY A 195 -1.06 4.03 -18.92
C GLY A 195 -2.47 4.14 -18.35
N LYS A 196 -3.46 3.70 -19.14
CA LYS A 196 -4.87 3.60 -18.71
C LYS A 196 -5.23 2.25 -18.09
N GLY A 197 -4.26 1.56 -17.49
CA GLY A 197 -4.39 0.27 -16.82
C GLY A 197 -5.45 0.27 -15.71
N LEU A 198 -5.80 -0.91 -15.19
CA LEU A 198 -6.91 -1.06 -14.24
C LEU A 198 -6.72 -0.25 -12.94
N ILE A 199 -5.49 -0.06 -12.48
CA ILE A 199 -5.19 0.64 -11.22
C ILE A 199 -5.39 2.17 -11.36
N PRO A 200 -4.79 2.85 -12.37
CA PRO A 200 -4.94 4.30 -12.54
C PRO A 200 -6.23 4.72 -13.27
N ALA A 201 -6.90 3.82 -14.02
CA ALA A 201 -8.12 4.19 -14.73
C ALA A 201 -9.26 4.56 -13.78
N ASP A 202 -10.00 5.61 -14.14
CA ASP A 202 -11.20 6.06 -13.43
C ASP A 202 -12.47 5.87 -14.30
N GLY A 203 -13.61 5.84 -13.61
CA GLY A 203 -14.94 5.86 -14.23
C GLY A 203 -15.21 4.67 -15.15
N GLU A 204 -15.56 4.96 -16.40
CA GLU A 204 -16.07 3.97 -17.34
C GLU A 204 -14.99 2.99 -17.83
N ILE A 205 -13.76 3.48 -18.07
CA ILE A 205 -12.64 2.64 -18.52
C ILE A 205 -12.34 1.57 -17.47
N TRP A 206 -12.28 1.98 -16.20
CA TRP A 206 -12.12 1.05 -15.07
C TRP A 206 -13.25 0.04 -15.01
N ARG A 207 -14.49 0.49 -15.16
CA ARG A 207 -15.69 -0.36 -15.06
C ARG A 207 -15.70 -1.46 -16.13
N VAL A 208 -15.32 -1.13 -17.36
CA VAL A 208 -15.24 -2.08 -18.48
C VAL A 208 -14.10 -3.08 -18.24
N ARG A 209 -12.87 -2.59 -18.00
CA ARG A 209 -11.70 -3.46 -17.78
C ARG A 209 -11.85 -4.36 -16.57
N ARG A 210 -12.40 -3.85 -15.47
CA ARG A 210 -12.66 -4.66 -14.26
C ARG A 210 -13.64 -5.80 -14.55
N ARG A 211 -14.70 -5.52 -15.32
CA ARG A 211 -15.69 -6.55 -15.67
C ARG A 211 -15.08 -7.65 -16.54
N ALA A 212 -14.13 -7.32 -17.43
CA ALA A 212 -13.44 -8.29 -18.25
C ALA A 212 -12.40 -9.12 -17.46
N ILE A 213 -11.65 -8.49 -16.54
CA ILE A 213 -10.55 -9.16 -15.80
C ILE A 213 -11.03 -10.02 -14.63
N VAL A 214 -12.06 -9.58 -13.89
CA VAL A 214 -12.51 -10.31 -12.67
C VAL A 214 -12.91 -11.77 -12.94
N PRO A 215 -13.63 -12.10 -14.04
CA PRO A 215 -13.98 -13.48 -14.36
C PRO A 215 -12.76 -14.41 -14.52
N ALA A 216 -11.61 -13.92 -14.99
CA ALA A 216 -10.39 -14.72 -15.15
C ALA A 216 -9.87 -15.31 -13.83
N LEU A 217 -10.29 -14.75 -12.68
CA LEU A 217 -9.90 -15.19 -11.34
C LEU A 217 -10.94 -16.14 -10.72
N HIS A 218 -11.60 -16.96 -11.55
CA HIS A 218 -12.59 -17.95 -11.12
C HIS A 218 -11.97 -19.07 -10.26
N GLN A 219 -12.80 -19.86 -9.58
CA GLN A 219 -12.35 -20.85 -8.60
C GLN A 219 -11.41 -21.91 -9.19
N LYS A 220 -11.69 -22.39 -10.42
CA LYS A 220 -10.82 -23.34 -11.13
C LYS A 220 -9.42 -22.77 -11.37
N TYR A 221 -9.31 -21.51 -11.82
CA TYR A 221 -8.02 -20.82 -11.98
C TYR A 221 -7.25 -20.73 -10.66
N VAL A 222 -7.88 -20.23 -9.59
CA VAL A 222 -7.22 -20.08 -8.28
C VAL A 222 -6.73 -21.43 -7.75
N THR A 223 -7.50 -22.50 -7.96
CA THR A 223 -7.12 -23.86 -7.55
C THR A 223 -5.90 -24.37 -8.34
N ALA A 224 -5.84 -24.11 -9.65
CA ALA A 224 -4.69 -24.47 -10.48
C ALA A 224 -3.42 -23.70 -10.06
N MET A 225 -3.56 -22.42 -9.69
CA MET A 225 -2.44 -21.59 -9.25
C MET A 225 -1.79 -22.08 -7.95
N ILE A 226 -2.51 -22.77 -7.05
CA ILE A 226 -1.94 -23.32 -5.81
C ILE A 226 -0.76 -24.26 -6.10
N SER A 227 -0.87 -25.10 -7.14
CA SER A 227 0.23 -25.99 -7.55
C SER A 227 1.45 -25.20 -8.00
N MET A 228 1.24 -24.15 -8.80
CA MET A 228 2.31 -23.26 -9.27
C MET A 228 2.96 -22.49 -8.12
N PHE A 229 2.18 -21.99 -7.15
CA PHE A 229 2.71 -21.34 -5.95
C PHE A 229 3.60 -22.29 -5.15
N GLY A 230 3.20 -23.55 -5.01
CA GLY A 230 4.01 -24.59 -4.37
C GLY A 230 5.34 -24.79 -5.08
N GLN A 231 5.32 -24.97 -6.40
CA GLN A 231 6.55 -25.16 -7.20
C GLN A 231 7.50 -23.97 -7.11
N ALA A 232 7.00 -22.73 -7.19
CA ALA A 232 7.83 -21.54 -7.04
C ALA A 232 8.42 -21.44 -5.62
N THR A 233 7.64 -21.80 -4.60
CA THR A 233 8.11 -21.83 -3.21
C THR A 233 9.16 -22.92 -2.99
N ASP A 234 9.01 -24.09 -3.61
CA ASP A 234 10.00 -25.17 -3.54
C ASP A 234 11.36 -24.73 -4.14
N ARG A 235 11.34 -23.93 -5.22
CA ARG A 235 12.57 -23.32 -5.77
C ARG A 235 13.25 -22.39 -4.77
N LEU A 236 12.48 -21.58 -4.04
CA LEU A 236 13.01 -20.76 -2.95
C LEU A 236 13.56 -21.64 -1.81
N CYS A 237 12.84 -22.67 -1.39
CA CYS A 237 13.30 -23.60 -0.35
C CYS A 237 14.63 -24.25 -0.73
N ALA A 238 14.81 -24.68 -1.99
CA ALA A 238 16.08 -25.23 -2.45
C ALA A 238 17.25 -24.24 -2.31
N LYS A 239 17.04 -22.94 -2.57
CA LYS A 239 18.05 -21.90 -2.33
C LYS A 239 18.35 -21.72 -0.85
N LEU A 240 17.31 -21.73 -0.01
CA LEU A 240 17.47 -21.62 1.44
C LEU A 240 18.18 -22.84 2.03
N ASP A 241 17.94 -24.04 1.53
CA ASP A 241 18.62 -25.26 1.94
C ASP A 241 20.12 -25.23 1.61
N ALA A 242 20.47 -24.69 0.44
CA ALA A 242 21.87 -24.47 0.05
C ALA A 242 22.55 -23.47 1.00
N ALA A 243 21.95 -22.31 1.20
CA ALA A 243 22.48 -21.30 2.13
C ALA A 243 22.58 -21.83 3.57
N ALA A 244 21.59 -22.60 4.03
CA ALA A 244 21.61 -23.22 5.35
C ALA A 244 22.72 -24.26 5.50
N SER A 245 23.03 -24.99 4.41
CA SER A 245 24.13 -25.97 4.39
C SER A 245 25.49 -25.29 4.51
N ASP A 246 25.64 -24.11 3.91
CA ASP A 246 26.85 -23.29 3.95
C ASP A 246 26.90 -22.33 5.16
N ALA A 247 25.86 -22.35 6.01
CA ALA A 247 25.65 -21.43 7.14
C ALA A 247 25.75 -19.94 6.72
N GLU A 248 25.22 -19.62 5.54
CA GLU A 248 25.16 -18.28 4.97
C GLU A 248 23.91 -17.54 5.46
N ASP A 249 24.09 -16.27 5.83
CA ASP A 249 22.97 -15.37 6.12
C ASP A 249 22.30 -14.94 4.79
N VAL A 250 20.98 -14.99 4.76
CA VAL A 250 20.20 -14.62 3.56
C VAL A 250 19.33 -13.39 3.80
N GLU A 251 19.22 -12.55 2.77
CA GLU A 251 18.35 -11.38 2.77
C GLU A 251 16.96 -11.80 2.24
N MET A 252 15.99 -11.92 3.16
CA MET A 252 14.68 -12.50 2.87
C MET A 252 13.75 -11.58 2.06
N GLU A 253 13.89 -10.26 2.18
CA GLU A 253 13.07 -9.30 1.44
C GLU A 253 13.30 -9.43 -0.07
N SER A 254 14.56 -9.49 -0.50
CA SER A 254 14.96 -9.70 -1.88
C SER A 254 14.51 -11.07 -2.40
N LEU A 255 14.63 -12.12 -1.60
CA LEU A 255 14.17 -13.46 -1.97
C LEU A 255 12.65 -13.52 -2.15
N PHE A 256 11.87 -12.91 -1.25
CA PHE A 256 10.42 -12.82 -1.40
C PHE A 256 10.01 -11.93 -2.58
N SER A 257 10.73 -10.83 -2.82
CA SER A 257 10.52 -9.98 -3.99
C SER A 257 10.66 -10.77 -5.29
N ARG A 258 11.72 -11.57 -5.43
CA ARG A 258 11.95 -12.46 -6.58
C ARG A 258 10.92 -13.58 -6.69
N LEU A 259 10.61 -14.26 -5.58
CA LEU A 259 9.58 -15.31 -5.56
C LEU A 259 8.23 -14.78 -6.08
N THR A 260 7.80 -13.62 -5.58
CA THR A 260 6.52 -13.03 -5.99
C THR A 260 6.52 -12.52 -7.43
N LEU A 261 7.67 -12.06 -7.95
CA LEU A 261 7.85 -11.71 -9.36
C LEU A 261 7.68 -12.93 -10.28
N ASP A 262 8.31 -14.06 -9.94
CA ASP A 262 8.19 -15.31 -10.71
C ASP A 262 6.73 -15.80 -10.71
N ILE A 263 6.09 -15.78 -9.54
CA ILE A 263 4.68 -16.20 -9.38
C ILE A 263 3.75 -15.33 -10.24
N ILE A 264 3.87 -14.00 -10.16
CA ILE A 264 2.95 -13.11 -10.88
C ILE A 264 3.19 -13.16 -12.40
N GLY A 265 4.45 -13.30 -12.85
CA GLY A 265 4.78 -13.48 -14.26
C GLY A 265 4.09 -14.71 -14.85
N LYS A 266 4.18 -15.83 -14.14
CA LYS A 266 3.59 -17.09 -14.59
C LYS A 266 2.07 -17.07 -14.53
N ALA A 267 1.50 -16.55 -13.43
CA ALA A 267 0.06 -16.49 -13.22
C ALA A 267 -0.66 -15.57 -14.22
N VAL A 268 -0.06 -14.42 -14.56
CA VAL A 268 -0.73 -13.40 -15.37
C VAL A 268 -0.45 -13.59 -16.86
N PHE A 269 0.79 -13.88 -17.24
CA PHE A 269 1.23 -13.87 -18.65
C PHE A 269 1.86 -15.19 -19.12
N ASN A 270 1.83 -16.23 -18.29
CA ASN A 270 2.53 -17.51 -18.54
C ASN A 270 4.06 -17.37 -18.69
N TYR A 271 4.64 -16.28 -18.18
CA TYR A 271 6.06 -15.96 -18.33
C TYR A 271 6.86 -16.42 -17.11
N ASP A 272 7.96 -17.15 -17.32
CA ASP A 272 8.90 -17.47 -16.24
C ASP A 272 10.05 -16.46 -16.24
N PHE A 273 10.08 -15.58 -15.24
CA PHE A 273 11.19 -14.64 -15.05
C PHE A 273 12.46 -15.36 -14.58
N ASP A 274 12.31 -16.50 -13.91
CA ASP A 274 13.37 -17.22 -13.20
C ASP A 274 14.28 -16.29 -12.37
N SER A 275 13.66 -15.27 -11.74
CA SER A 275 14.37 -14.20 -11.03
C SER A 275 15.01 -14.70 -9.75
N LEU A 276 14.51 -15.80 -9.18
CA LEU A 276 15.16 -16.50 -8.07
C LEU A 276 16.55 -17.01 -8.45
N THR A 277 16.80 -17.34 -9.72
CA THR A 277 18.08 -17.90 -10.18
C THR A 277 18.92 -16.86 -10.90
N ASN A 278 18.29 -16.03 -11.73
CA ASN A 278 18.97 -15.21 -12.73
C ASN A 278 18.52 -13.75 -12.69
N ASP A 279 19.47 -12.82 -12.76
CA ASP A 279 19.20 -11.41 -13.00
C ASP A 279 19.20 -11.14 -14.51
N THR A 280 18.04 -11.30 -15.13
CA THR A 280 17.85 -11.02 -16.56
C THR A 280 17.60 -9.52 -16.79
N GLY A 281 17.84 -9.02 -18.00
CA GLY A 281 17.61 -7.61 -18.34
C GLY A 281 16.16 -7.16 -18.11
N ILE A 282 15.19 -8.07 -18.26
CA ILE A 282 13.77 -7.78 -17.97
C ILE A 282 13.51 -7.62 -16.47
N VAL A 283 14.15 -8.43 -15.61
CA VAL A 283 14.05 -8.30 -14.15
C VAL A 283 14.61 -6.94 -13.70
N GLU A 284 15.77 -6.53 -14.22
CA GLU A 284 16.33 -5.20 -13.95
C GLU A 284 15.39 -4.08 -14.43
N ALA A 285 14.79 -4.24 -15.61
CA ALA A 285 13.84 -3.28 -16.15
C ALA A 285 12.61 -3.11 -15.24
N VAL A 286 12.01 -4.20 -14.76
CA VAL A 286 10.87 -4.18 -13.83
C VAL A 286 11.23 -3.42 -12.55
N TYR A 287 12.36 -3.73 -11.92
CA TYR A 287 12.78 -3.02 -10.70
C TYR A 287 13.15 -1.55 -10.95
N THR A 288 13.71 -1.23 -12.13
CA THR A 288 14.00 0.16 -12.52
C THR A 288 12.73 0.98 -12.60
N VAL A 289 11.68 0.43 -13.21
CA VAL A 289 10.39 1.10 -13.35
C VAL A 289 9.67 1.23 -12.00
N LEU A 290 9.72 0.19 -11.16
CA LEU A 290 9.14 0.22 -9.82
C LEU A 290 9.75 1.32 -8.94
N ARG A 291 11.09 1.39 -8.90
CA ARG A 291 11.82 2.42 -8.13
C ARG A 291 11.49 3.84 -8.61
N GLU A 292 11.33 4.04 -9.91
CA GLU A 292 10.92 5.35 -10.43
C GLU A 292 9.51 5.71 -9.99
N ALA A 293 8.56 4.77 -9.97
CA ALA A 293 7.20 5.03 -9.49
C ALA A 293 7.20 5.41 -7.99
N GLU A 294 8.01 4.72 -7.18
CA GLU A 294 8.22 5.05 -5.77
C GLU A 294 8.83 6.44 -5.59
N ASP A 295 9.89 6.76 -6.34
CA ASP A 295 10.55 8.08 -6.29
C ASP A 295 9.59 9.22 -6.67
N ARG A 296 8.71 9.00 -7.65
CA ARG A 296 7.68 9.97 -8.03
C ARG A 296 6.65 10.21 -6.93
N SER A 297 6.35 9.19 -6.13
CA SER A 297 5.39 9.31 -5.03
C SER A 297 5.85 10.23 -3.89
N VAL A 298 7.17 10.36 -3.71
CA VAL A 298 7.78 11.16 -2.63
C VAL A 298 8.42 12.46 -3.11
N SER A 299 8.50 12.69 -4.42
CA SER A 299 9.16 13.89 -4.94
C SER A 299 8.31 15.15 -4.72
N PRO A 300 8.89 16.22 -4.14
CA PRO A 300 8.16 17.47 -3.89
C PRO A 300 7.82 18.22 -5.19
N ILE A 301 8.62 18.02 -6.25
CA ILE A 301 8.50 18.73 -7.54
C ILE A 301 8.42 17.69 -8.66
N PRO A 302 7.41 17.74 -9.55
CA PRO A 302 7.24 16.79 -10.64
C PRO A 302 8.16 17.13 -11.83
N PHE A 303 9.47 16.95 -11.66
CA PHE A 303 10.45 17.26 -12.71
C PHE A 303 10.27 16.39 -13.97
N TRP A 304 9.63 15.22 -13.85
CA TRP A 304 9.33 14.30 -14.95
C TRP A 304 8.27 14.81 -15.94
N GLU A 305 7.49 15.81 -15.55
CA GLU A 305 6.51 16.44 -16.45
C GLU A 305 7.15 17.42 -17.42
N ILE A 306 8.36 17.91 -17.12
CA ILE A 306 9.02 18.90 -17.95
C ILE A 306 9.53 18.20 -19.24
N PRO A 307 9.03 18.55 -20.43
CA PRO A 307 9.27 17.75 -21.65
C PRO A 307 10.75 17.53 -21.97
N ILE A 308 11.56 18.57 -21.83
CA ILE A 308 12.99 18.57 -22.17
C ILE A 308 13.79 17.67 -21.21
N TRP A 309 13.32 17.47 -19.97
CA TRP A 309 14.05 16.70 -18.96
C TRP A 309 14.00 15.19 -19.23
N LYS A 310 12.96 14.70 -19.91
CA LYS A 310 12.84 13.28 -20.31
C LYS A 310 14.02 12.85 -21.20
N ASP A 311 14.48 13.74 -22.08
CA ASP A 311 15.52 13.45 -23.06
C ASP A 311 16.93 13.85 -22.60
N ILE A 312 17.05 14.61 -21.49
CA ILE A 312 18.34 15.02 -20.94
C ILE A 312 18.75 14.12 -19.77
N SER A 313 17.81 13.76 -18.89
CA SER A 313 18.10 13.02 -17.67
C SER A 313 18.52 11.57 -17.98
N PRO A 314 19.73 11.15 -17.58
CA PRO A 314 20.17 9.75 -17.73
C PRO A 314 19.23 8.76 -17.03
N LYS A 315 18.63 9.18 -15.90
CA LYS A 315 17.66 8.38 -15.16
C LYS A 315 16.39 8.14 -15.98
N LEU A 316 15.81 9.19 -16.57
CA LEU A 316 14.58 9.06 -17.36
C LEU A 316 14.82 8.29 -18.65
N LYS A 317 15.99 8.40 -19.27
CA LYS A 317 16.39 7.53 -20.39
C LYS A 317 16.41 6.06 -20.00
N LYS A 318 17.03 5.72 -18.86
CA LYS A 318 17.06 4.34 -18.35
C LYS A 318 15.64 3.80 -18.12
N VAL A 319 14.75 4.62 -17.54
CA VAL A 319 13.34 4.26 -17.32
C VAL A 319 12.62 4.02 -18.65
N ASN A 320 12.79 4.89 -19.65
CA ASN A 320 12.15 4.72 -20.95
C ASN A 320 12.62 3.45 -21.65
N SER A 321 13.92 3.17 -21.67
CA SER A 321 14.44 1.91 -22.25
C SER A 321 13.95 0.67 -21.49
N ALA A 322 13.80 0.76 -20.16
CA ALA A 322 13.21 -0.31 -19.37
C ALA A 322 11.73 -0.55 -19.73
N LEU A 323 10.95 0.51 -19.91
CA LEU A 323 9.55 0.41 -20.37
C LEU A 323 9.44 -0.17 -21.78
N GLU A 324 10.31 0.23 -22.70
CA GLU A 324 10.36 -0.33 -24.06
C GLU A 324 10.63 -1.84 -24.02
N LEU A 325 11.58 -2.29 -23.20
CA LEU A 325 11.87 -3.71 -23.04
C LEU A 325 10.69 -4.50 -22.44
N ILE A 326 10.04 -3.95 -21.42
CA ILE A 326 8.86 -4.57 -20.80
C ILE A 326 7.72 -4.69 -21.82
N ASN A 327 7.39 -3.59 -22.50
CA ASN A 327 6.30 -3.57 -23.48
C ASN A 327 6.59 -4.51 -24.65
N GLY A 328 7.82 -4.53 -25.16
CA GLY A 328 8.21 -5.48 -26.22
C GLY A 328 8.05 -6.93 -25.79
N THR A 329 8.43 -7.26 -24.54
CA THR A 329 8.24 -8.61 -23.99
C THR A 329 6.75 -8.96 -23.85
N LEU A 330 5.92 -8.00 -23.39
CA LEU A 330 4.47 -8.21 -23.29
C LEU A 330 3.82 -8.38 -24.66
N ASP A 331 4.24 -7.60 -25.66
CA ASP A 331 3.73 -7.71 -27.04
C ASP A 331 4.04 -9.09 -27.64
N ASP A 332 5.24 -9.62 -27.41
CA ASP A 332 5.62 -10.97 -27.82
C ASP A 332 4.75 -12.04 -27.14
N LEU A 333 4.50 -11.91 -25.84
CA LEU A 333 3.64 -12.85 -25.09
C LEU A 333 2.19 -12.80 -25.56
N ILE A 334 1.66 -11.60 -25.82
CA ILE A 334 0.33 -11.42 -26.41
C ILE A 334 0.27 -12.09 -27.78
N ALA A 335 1.29 -11.91 -28.63
CA ALA A 335 1.33 -12.51 -29.96
C ALA A 335 1.42 -14.05 -29.92
N ILE A 336 2.20 -14.61 -28.99
CA ILE A 336 2.27 -16.07 -28.77
C ILE A 336 0.92 -16.60 -28.31
N CYS A 337 0.33 -15.97 -27.30
CA CYS A 337 -0.94 -16.41 -26.71
C CYS A 337 -2.10 -16.29 -27.70
N LYS A 338 -2.15 -15.22 -28.52
CA LYS A 338 -3.16 -15.07 -29.58
C LYS A 338 -3.12 -16.22 -30.58
N ARG A 339 -1.93 -16.60 -31.07
CA ARG A 339 -1.79 -17.75 -31.98
C ARG A 339 -2.28 -19.05 -31.35
N MET A 340 -2.02 -19.23 -30.06
CA MET A 340 -2.46 -20.41 -29.33
C MET A 340 -3.99 -20.48 -29.18
N VAL A 341 -4.65 -19.35 -28.93
CA VAL A 341 -6.11 -19.23 -28.90
C VAL A 341 -6.72 -19.41 -30.30
N ASP A 342 -6.06 -18.92 -31.36
CA ASP A 342 -6.55 -19.11 -32.74
C ASP A 342 -6.51 -20.59 -33.19
N GLU A 343 -5.58 -21.38 -32.63
CA GLU A 343 -5.39 -22.79 -32.94
C GLU A 343 -6.22 -23.74 -32.06
N GLU A 344 -6.83 -23.25 -30.98
CA GLU A 344 -7.58 -24.09 -30.04
C GLU A 344 -9.04 -24.28 -30.44
N GLU A 345 -9.57 -25.49 -30.22
CA GLU A 345 -10.98 -25.82 -30.49
C GLU A 345 -11.88 -25.69 -29.24
N LEU A 346 -11.44 -24.92 -28.24
CA LEU A 346 -12.14 -24.76 -26.97
C LEU A 346 -13.23 -23.68 -27.06
N GLN A 347 -14.43 -23.98 -26.54
CA GLN A 347 -15.49 -22.98 -26.42
C GLN A 347 -15.29 -22.17 -25.13
N PHE A 348 -15.34 -20.85 -25.23
CA PHE A 348 -15.26 -19.96 -24.07
C PHE A 348 -16.52 -20.09 -23.19
N HIS A 349 -16.31 -20.08 -21.87
CA HIS A 349 -17.36 -20.07 -20.85
C HIS A 349 -16.81 -19.45 -19.54
N GLU A 350 -17.66 -19.24 -18.52
CA GLU A 350 -17.28 -18.51 -17.30
C GLU A 350 -16.11 -19.12 -16.49
N GLU A 351 -15.88 -20.42 -16.63
CA GLU A 351 -14.78 -21.16 -15.98
C GLU A 351 -13.76 -21.70 -16.99
N TYR A 352 -13.71 -21.08 -18.17
CA TYR A 352 -12.76 -21.43 -19.22
C TYR A 352 -11.33 -21.31 -18.70
N MET A 353 -10.52 -22.33 -18.93
CA MET A 353 -9.10 -22.31 -18.61
C MET A 353 -8.39 -23.36 -19.45
N ASN A 354 -7.42 -22.93 -20.26
CA ASN A 354 -6.55 -23.82 -21.00
C ASN A 354 -5.57 -24.50 -20.00
N GLU A 355 -5.47 -25.83 -20.04
CA GLU A 355 -4.64 -26.58 -19.10
C GLU A 355 -3.13 -26.41 -19.39
N THR A 356 -2.76 -26.07 -20.63
CA THR A 356 -1.35 -25.84 -21.01
C THR A 356 -0.90 -24.40 -20.76
N ASP A 357 -1.83 -23.44 -20.87
CA ASP A 357 -1.62 -22.04 -20.52
C ASP A 357 -2.79 -21.53 -19.65
N PRO A 358 -2.74 -21.76 -18.33
CA PRO A 358 -3.79 -21.32 -17.43
C PRO A 358 -3.66 -19.84 -17.04
N SER A 359 -3.00 -18.98 -17.84
CA SER A 359 -2.75 -17.59 -17.47
C SER A 359 -3.97 -16.68 -17.64
N ILE A 360 -3.99 -15.55 -16.91
CA ILE A 360 -5.03 -14.53 -17.06
C ILE A 360 -5.03 -13.96 -18.48
N LEU A 361 -3.86 -13.76 -19.10
CA LEU A 361 -3.74 -13.31 -20.48
C LEU A 361 -4.47 -14.25 -21.44
N HIS A 362 -4.32 -15.56 -21.27
CA HIS A 362 -4.99 -16.56 -22.10
C HIS A 362 -6.50 -16.47 -21.97
N PHE A 363 -7.02 -16.38 -20.74
CA PHE A 363 -8.44 -16.17 -20.48
C PHE A 363 -8.97 -14.92 -21.19
N LEU A 364 -8.25 -13.79 -21.10
CA LEU A 364 -8.66 -12.51 -21.67
C LEU A 364 -8.65 -12.51 -23.20
N LEU A 365 -7.74 -13.26 -23.83
CA LEU A 365 -7.71 -13.37 -25.28
C LEU A 365 -8.79 -14.32 -25.79
N ALA A 366 -9.06 -15.42 -25.07
CA ALA A 366 -10.14 -16.35 -25.38
C ALA A 366 -11.54 -15.74 -25.16
N SER A 367 -11.69 -14.78 -24.25
CA SER A 367 -12.98 -14.11 -24.00
C SER A 367 -13.45 -13.20 -25.15
N GLY A 368 -12.57 -12.85 -26.08
CA GLY A 368 -12.88 -11.94 -27.19
C GLY A 368 -13.26 -10.51 -26.74
N ASP A 369 -13.66 -9.68 -27.72
CA ASP A 369 -14.12 -8.28 -27.55
C ASP A 369 -15.65 -8.17 -27.30
N ASP A 370 -16.31 -9.20 -26.76
CA ASP A 370 -17.77 -9.20 -26.52
C ASP A 370 -18.24 -8.29 -25.36
#